data_AF-A0A349G6C5-F1
#
_entry.id   AF-A0A349G6C5-F1
#
_cell.length_a   1.000
_cell.length_b   1.000
_cell.length_c   1.000
_cell.angle_alpha   90.00
_cell.angle_beta   90.00
_cell.angle_gamma   90.00
#
_symmetry.space_group_name_H-M   'P 1'
#
loop_
_entity.id
_entity.type
_entity.pdbx_description
1 polymer ?
#
loop_
_entity_poly.entity_id
_entity_poly.type
_entity_poly.pdbx_seq_one_letter_code
_entity_poly.pdbx_strand_id
1 'polypeptide(L)'
;MPYRGTNSKRNVVHDKSRGTIRSSSREHFLNEKKEMEHELAHAKEQIFKFNNDGYFYDSQEEMEKFIRVTFKNELNEEKVLKFAFPANINALKDILMKPTSQ
;
A
#
# COMPACT_ATOMS: atom_id res chain seq x y z
N MET A 1 16.30 3.31 -66.85
CA MET A 1 15.28 2.47 -66.18
C MET A 1 15.80 2.10 -64.78
N PRO A 2 14.98 2.20 -63.72
CA PRO A 2 15.41 2.15 -62.32
C PRO A 2 15.42 0.73 -61.76
N TYR A 3 16.32 0.41 -60.82
CA TYR A 3 16.15 -0.75 -59.94
C TYR A 3 16.07 -0.30 -58.48
N ARG A 4 14.82 -0.27 -57.98
CA ARG A 4 14.46 -0.11 -56.57
C ARG A 4 14.92 -1.37 -55.81
N GLY A 5 15.99 -1.24 -55.03
CA GLY A 5 16.31 -2.20 -53.98
C GLY A 5 15.50 -1.91 -52.72
N THR A 6 14.27 -2.39 -52.63
CA THR A 6 13.54 -2.52 -51.37
C THR A 6 14.15 -3.66 -50.57
N ASN A 7 15.19 -3.39 -49.76
CA ASN A 7 15.60 -4.39 -48.76
C ASN A 7 14.68 -4.26 -47.53
N SER A 8 13.47 -4.77 -47.76
CA SER A 8 12.52 -5.17 -46.74
C SER A 8 13.18 -6.20 -45.84
N LYS A 9 13.36 -5.82 -44.58
CA LYS A 9 13.26 -6.63 -43.35
C LYS A 9 14.18 -6.03 -42.29
N ARG A 10 13.72 -4.94 -41.66
CA ARG A 10 14.14 -4.66 -40.29
C ARG A 10 13.67 -5.85 -39.47
N ASN A 11 14.61 -6.71 -39.07
CA ASN A 11 14.42 -7.61 -37.95
C ASN A 11 14.22 -6.74 -36.71
N VAL A 12 13.00 -6.25 -36.52
CA VAL A 12 12.53 -5.81 -35.20
C VAL A 12 12.31 -7.10 -34.42
N VAL A 13 13.42 -7.69 -33.97
CA VAL A 13 13.38 -8.71 -32.93
C VAL A 13 12.88 -7.94 -31.71
N HIS A 14 11.58 -8.06 -31.44
CA HIS A 14 11.05 -7.70 -30.15
C HIS A 14 11.76 -8.59 -29.13
N ASP A 15 12.82 -8.04 -28.51
CA ASP A 15 13.58 -8.62 -27.42
C ASP A 15 12.74 -8.63 -26.11
N LYS A 16 11.49 -9.08 -26.23
CA LYS A 16 10.50 -9.15 -25.15
C LYS A 16 10.83 -10.26 -24.14
N SER A 17 11.91 -11.02 -24.34
CA SER A 17 12.26 -12.19 -23.53
C SER A 17 13.62 -12.10 -22.84
N ARG A 18 14.34 -10.96 -22.88
CA ARG A 18 15.57 -10.75 -22.08
C ARG A 18 15.34 -10.18 -20.68
N GLY A 19 14.09 -9.99 -20.27
CA GLY A 19 13.70 -9.66 -18.90
C GLY A 19 13.39 -10.92 -18.09
N THR A 20 14.36 -11.80 -17.89
CA THR A 20 14.16 -13.03 -17.12
C THR A 20 14.51 -12.81 -15.65
N ILE A 21 13.53 -13.06 -14.78
CA ILE A 21 13.55 -13.12 -13.30
C ILE A 21 13.88 -11.79 -12.59
N ARG A 22 14.91 -11.03 -13.00
CA ARG A 22 15.28 -9.76 -12.34
C ARG A 22 14.27 -8.64 -12.57
N SER A 23 13.62 -8.59 -13.72
CA SER A 23 12.56 -7.60 -14.02
C SER A 23 11.28 -7.92 -13.27
N SER A 24 10.86 -9.19 -13.21
CA SER A 24 9.66 -9.59 -12.46
C SER A 24 9.83 -9.38 -10.96
N SER A 25 10.97 -9.77 -10.36
CA SER A 25 11.24 -9.49 -8.94
C SER A 25 11.24 -8.00 -8.63
N ARG A 26 11.77 -7.16 -9.54
CA ARG A 26 11.74 -5.70 -9.39
C ARG A 26 10.32 -5.14 -9.48
N GLU A 27 9.51 -5.64 -10.41
CA GLU A 27 8.10 -5.25 -10.53
C GLU A 27 7.28 -5.66 -9.30
N HIS A 28 7.47 -6.89 -8.80
CA HIS A 28 6.83 -7.34 -7.55
C HIS A 28 7.20 -6.45 -6.37
N PHE A 29 8.49 -6.14 -6.19
CA PHE A 29 8.94 -5.24 -5.12
C PHE A 29 8.35 -3.83 -5.23
N LEU A 30 8.30 -3.27 -6.45
CA LEU A 30 7.72 -1.95 -6.67
C LEU A 30 6.21 -1.92 -6.41
N ASN A 31 5.51 -3.00 -6.75
CA ASN A 31 4.08 -3.12 -6.49
C ASN A 31 3.79 -3.28 -4.99
N GLU A 32 4.51 -4.14 -4.29
CA GLU A 32 4.39 -4.32 -2.84
C GLU A 32 4.66 -3.00 -2.09
N LYS A 33 5.68 -2.25 -2.50
CA LYS A 33 5.96 -0.92 -1.94
C LYS A 33 4.78 0.04 -2.15
N LYS A 34 4.18 0.05 -3.34
CA LYS A 34 3.00 0.89 -3.62
C LYS A 34 1.80 0.46 -2.78
N GLU A 35 1.55 -0.83 -2.62
CA GLU A 35 0.46 -1.35 -1.78
C GLU A 35 0.65 -0.94 -0.32
N MET A 36 1.88 -1.02 0.19
CA MET A 36 2.23 -0.55 1.53
C MET A 36 1.98 0.96 1.69
N GLU A 37 2.38 1.78 0.71
CA GLU A 37 2.14 3.23 0.73
C GLU A 37 0.63 3.57 0.65
N HIS A 38 -0.13 2.86 -0.20
CA HIS A 38 -1.58 3.03 -0.33
C HIS A 38 -2.33 2.66 0.95
N GLU A 39 -1.99 1.53 1.57
CA GLU A 39 -2.57 1.13 2.84
C GLU A 39 -2.30 2.20 3.91
N LEU A 40 -1.07 2.70 4.00
CA LEU A 40 -0.70 3.71 4.98
C LEU A 40 -1.48 5.02 4.77
N ALA A 41 -1.62 5.50 3.53
CA ALA A 41 -2.39 6.69 3.22
C ALA A 41 -3.88 6.52 3.60
N HIS A 42 -4.47 5.39 3.21
CA HIS A 42 -5.85 5.07 3.52
C HIS A 42 -6.09 4.94 5.04
N ALA A 43 -5.16 4.30 5.75
CA ALA A 43 -5.23 4.16 7.20
C ALA A 43 -5.14 5.51 7.91
N LYS A 44 -4.27 6.42 7.46
CA LYS A 44 -4.22 7.80 8.00
C LYS A 44 -5.57 8.50 7.86
N GLU A 45 -6.16 8.47 6.66
CA GLU A 45 -7.46 9.08 6.42
C GLU A 45 -8.57 8.50 7.30
N GLN A 46 -8.57 7.17 7.50
CA GLN A 46 -9.54 6.54 8.40
C GLN A 46 -9.32 6.93 9.87
N ILE A 47 -8.07 6.96 10.34
CA ILE A 47 -7.76 7.40 11.71
C ILE A 47 -8.21 8.84 11.92
N PHE A 48 -7.98 9.74 10.97
CA PHE A 48 -8.48 11.12 11.06
C PHE A 48 -10.00 11.19 11.11
N LYS A 49 -10.71 10.37 10.32
CA LYS A 49 -12.17 10.29 10.39
C LYS A 49 -12.64 9.77 11.75
N PHE A 50 -12.03 8.71 12.25
CA PHE A 50 -12.34 8.14 13.58
C PHE A 50 -12.11 9.16 14.69
N ASN A 51 -11.00 9.89 14.66
CA ASN A 51 -10.72 10.95 15.64
C ASN A 51 -11.77 12.08 15.56
N ASN A 52 -12.19 12.49 14.35
CA ASN A 52 -13.25 13.49 14.17
C ASN A 52 -14.62 13.00 14.65
N ASP A 53 -14.90 11.72 14.50
CA ASP A 53 -16.14 11.07 14.95
C ASP A 53 -16.11 10.73 16.46
N GLY A 54 -15.01 11.06 17.17
CA GLY A 54 -14.86 10.85 18.61
C GLY A 54 -14.44 9.43 19.01
N TYR A 55 -13.98 8.60 18.07
CA TYR A 55 -13.38 7.31 18.39
C TYR A 55 -11.92 7.48 18.80
N PHE A 56 -11.54 6.81 19.88
CA PHE A 56 -10.19 6.79 20.41
C PHE A 56 -9.57 5.41 20.25
N TYR A 57 -8.24 5.36 20.17
CA TYR A 57 -7.52 4.09 20.17
C TYR A 57 -7.80 3.32 21.47
N ASP A 58 -8.21 2.06 21.35
CA ASP A 58 -8.49 1.17 22.48
C ASP A 58 -7.43 0.07 22.58
N SER A 59 -7.32 -0.74 21.54
CA SER A 59 -6.49 -1.94 21.56
C SER A 59 -5.92 -2.27 20.19
N GLN A 60 -4.81 -3.01 20.18
CA GLN A 60 -4.23 -3.62 18.98
C GLN A 60 -4.01 -5.11 19.22
N GLU A 61 -4.35 -5.92 18.23
CA GLU A 61 -4.16 -7.36 18.22
C GLU A 61 -3.34 -7.75 16.99
N GLU A 62 -2.18 -8.36 17.21
CA GLU A 62 -1.36 -8.92 16.14
C GLU A 62 -1.88 -10.30 15.78
N MET A 63 -2.34 -10.46 14.54
CA MET A 63 -2.74 -11.75 13.98
C MET A 63 -1.68 -12.23 12.99
N GLU A 64 -1.70 -13.52 12.67
CA GLU A 64 -0.69 -14.18 11.83
C GLU A 64 -0.47 -13.52 10.45
N LYS A 65 -1.49 -12.82 9.91
CA LYS A 65 -1.46 -12.21 8.57
C LYS A 65 -1.68 -10.70 8.55
N PHE A 66 -2.12 -10.12 9.65
CA PHE A 66 -2.47 -8.71 9.72
C PHE A 66 -2.52 -8.26 11.17
N ILE A 67 -2.41 -6.97 11.40
CA ILE A 67 -2.65 -6.39 12.72
C ILE A 67 -4.02 -5.71 12.69
N ARG A 68 -4.81 -5.98 13.73
CA ARG A 68 -6.11 -5.39 13.96
C ARG A 68 -5.96 -4.26 14.98
N VAL A 69 -6.44 -3.08 14.63
CA VAL A 69 -6.51 -1.94 15.55
C VAL A 69 -7.97 -1.62 15.81
N THR A 70 -8.37 -1.62 17.08
CA THR A 70 -9.72 -1.33 17.53
C THR A 70 -9.77 0.08 18.10
N PHE A 71 -10.80 0.82 17.68
CA PHE A 71 -11.13 2.15 18.17
C PHE A 71 -12.48 2.11 18.86
N LYS A 72 -12.63 2.87 19.93
CA LYS A 72 -13.85 2.92 20.74
C LYS A 72 -14.27 4.36 20.99
N ASN A 73 -15.57 4.63 20.92
CA ASN A 73 -16.15 5.92 21.29
C ASN A 73 -16.77 5.88 22.70
N GLU A 74 -17.13 7.04 23.25
CA GLU A 74 -17.84 7.20 24.53
C GLU A 74 -19.16 6.41 24.59
N LEU A 75 -19.79 6.18 23.44
CA LEU A 75 -21.00 5.37 23.30
C LEU A 75 -20.74 3.85 23.28
N ASN A 76 -19.50 3.41 23.52
CA ASN A 76 -19.03 2.03 23.39
C ASN A 76 -19.21 1.42 21.98
N GLU A 77 -19.34 2.25 20.95
CA GLU A 77 -19.26 1.78 19.57
C GLU A 77 -17.80 1.46 19.21
N GLU A 78 -17.59 0.34 18.53
CA GLU A 78 -16.27 -0.12 18.13
C GLU A 78 -16.08 -0.04 16.61
N LYS A 79 -14.93 0.50 16.20
CA LYS A 79 -14.46 0.48 14.81
C LYS A 79 -13.16 -0.29 14.72
N VAL A 80 -12.97 -0.98 13.61
CA VAL A 80 -11.82 -1.86 13.42
C VAL A 80 -11.10 -1.47 12.14
N LEU A 81 -9.81 -1.24 12.26
CA LEU A 81 -8.90 -1.13 11.12
C LEU A 81 -8.03 -2.38 11.03
N LYS A 82 -7.80 -2.87 9.80
CA LYS A 82 -6.92 -4.01 9.53
C LYS A 82 -5.71 -3.53 8.73
N PHE A 83 -4.54 -3.98 9.15
CA PHE A 83 -3.26 -3.68 8.51
C PHE A 83 -2.62 -4.97 8.02
N ALA A 84 -2.57 -5.16 6.70
CA ALA A 84 -1.85 -6.23 6.04
C ALA A 84 -0.33 -6.07 6.16
N PHE A 85 0.18 -4.83 6.24
CA PHE A 85 1.62 -4.56 6.41
C PHE A 85 1.93 -4.05 7.83
N PRO A 86 2.49 -4.89 8.73
CA PRO A 86 2.81 -4.51 10.11
C PRO A 86 3.73 -3.29 10.24
N ALA A 87 4.62 -3.10 9.25
CA ALA A 87 5.54 -1.96 9.20
C ALA A 87 4.79 -0.61 9.19
N ASN A 88 3.59 -0.56 8.60
CA ASN A 88 2.79 0.65 8.53
C ASN A 88 2.27 1.10 9.90
N ILE A 89 2.06 0.19 10.84
CA ILE A 89 1.61 0.55 12.18
C ILE A 89 2.67 1.31 12.94
N ASN A 90 3.95 0.95 12.79
CA ASN A 90 5.02 1.70 13.43
C ASN A 90 5.05 3.16 12.94
N ALA A 91 4.72 3.41 11.67
CA ALA A 91 4.59 4.75 11.12
C ALA A 91 3.31 5.50 11.57
N LEU A 92 2.33 4.79 12.12
CA LEU A 92 1.05 5.34 12.58
C LEU A 92 0.94 5.45 14.10
N LYS A 93 1.86 4.84 14.86
CA LYS A 93 1.91 4.92 16.34
C LYS A 93 1.82 6.36 16.85
N ASP A 94 2.51 7.29 16.20
CA ASP A 94 2.49 8.71 16.58
C ASP A 94 1.11 9.37 16.42
N ILE A 95 0.31 8.92 15.45
CA ILE A 95 -1.03 9.44 15.16
C ILE A 95 -2.08 8.73 16.03
N LEU A 96 -1.88 7.44 16.31
CA LEU A 96 -2.78 6.64 17.15
C LEU A 96 -2.75 7.06 18.62
N MET A 97 -1.58 7.42 19.14
CA MET A 97 -1.39 7.72 20.57
C MET A 97 -1.53 9.21 20.91
N LYS A 98 -1.59 10.10 19.93
CA LYS A 98 -1.82 11.53 20.17
C LYS A 98 -3.29 11.84 19.93
N PRO A 99 -4.09 12.10 20.97
CA PRO A 99 -5.35 12.79 20.74
C PRO A 99 -4.99 14.12 20.09
N THR A 100 -5.55 14.39 18.92
CA THR A 100 -5.44 15.69 18.26
C THR A 100 -6.04 16.75 19.19
N SER A 101 -5.21 17.32 20.06
CA SER A 101 -5.51 18.59 20.72
C SER A 101 -5.36 19.68 19.67
N GLN A 102 -6.46 19.96 18.96
CA GLN A 102 -6.65 21.26 18.32
C GLN A 102 -7.69 22.04 19.10
#